data_AF-A0A523V7V0-F1
#
_entry.id   AF-A0A523V7V0-F1
#
_cell.length_a   1.000
_cell.length_b   1.000
_cell.length_c   1.000
_cell.angle_alpha   90.00
_cell.angle_beta   90.00
_cell.angle_gamma   90.00
#
_symmetry.space_group_name_H-M   'P 1'
#
loop_
_entity.id
_entity.type
_entity.pdbx_description
1 polymer ?
#
loop_
_entity_poly.entity_id
_entity_poly.type
_entity_poly.pdbx_seq_one_letter_code
_entity_poly.pdbx_strand_id
1 'polypeptide(L)'
;MIDRVLPRPLLWLLATAFRLLPWPTRTGLRRVGRPRASSPVILTGNFALTVDRVLAAMRGVDAWLLVANSRGLNVWCASAGGHLTTHDVISILKTSGVAENVTHRQVVLPQLAAAGVEADQVLQRTGWEVIWGPVDACHLPVFLERGGSDRMRLATFGAVHRLEMACMWAAPLSLLVAVAAFLWPAGALPLMGMIWGLTLAVYLGFPLYESLVARGSFVRFVALFGALAMAGTALVGALTGDLSIPFLLRWTGIGTAVVLLLGVDLAGSTPLYKSWVQPERQYRVDLSEELCTACGRCAEVCPRGVFVIAGVASLPRAHDCEQCAACIVQCPEDALSFAGPAGERVGPDIVRRHKLNMLGRRARTPSA
;
A
#
# COMPACT_ATOMS: atom_id res chain seq x y z
N MET A 1 0.49 1.02 25.28
CA MET A 1 0.66 0.43 23.93
C MET A 1 -0.27 -0.76 23.81
N ILE A 2 -1.05 -0.78 22.74
CA ILE A 2 -2.24 -1.62 22.52
C ILE A 2 -1.92 -3.12 22.65
N ASP A 3 -0.72 -3.50 22.25
CA ASP A 3 -0.11 -4.82 22.28
C ASP A 3 0.18 -5.38 23.69
N ARG A 4 -0.03 -4.60 24.77
CA ARG A 4 -0.04 -5.10 26.16
C ARG A 4 -1.46 -5.32 26.73
N VAL A 5 -2.48 -4.80 26.05
CA VAL A 5 -3.87 -4.75 26.57
C VAL A 5 -4.75 -5.81 25.89
N LEU A 6 -4.51 -6.11 24.62
CA LEU A 6 -5.31 -7.06 23.84
C LEU A 6 -4.58 -8.39 23.62
N PRO A 7 -5.27 -9.54 23.72
CA PRO A 7 -4.70 -10.81 23.28
C PRO A 7 -4.38 -10.76 21.78
N ARG A 8 -3.25 -11.33 21.39
CA ARG A 8 -2.73 -11.33 20.00
C ARG A 8 -3.77 -11.67 18.92
N PRO A 9 -4.60 -12.73 19.03
CA PRO A 9 -5.59 -13.03 17.99
C PRO A 9 -6.64 -11.93 17.84
N LEU A 10 -7.08 -11.30 18.95
CA LEU A 10 -8.03 -10.21 18.91
C LEU A 10 -7.41 -8.94 18.32
N LEU A 11 -6.14 -8.63 18.66
CA LEU A 11 -5.39 -7.55 18.03
C LEU A 11 -5.29 -7.76 16.51
N TRP A 12 -5.02 -8.99 16.07
CA TRP A 12 -4.98 -9.35 14.65
C TRP A 12 -6.29 -9.08 13.94
N LEU A 13 -7.40 -9.54 14.52
CA LEU A 13 -8.74 -9.34 13.95
C LEU A 13 -9.09 -7.84 13.88
N LEU A 14 -8.90 -7.10 14.97
CA LEU A 14 -9.22 -5.68 15.03
C LEU A 14 -8.31 -4.84 14.13
N ALA A 15 -7.01 -5.08 14.12
CA ALA A 15 -6.07 -4.35 13.26
C ALA A 15 -6.28 -4.68 11.77
N THR A 16 -6.85 -5.86 11.45
CA THR A 16 -7.25 -6.19 10.06
C THR A 16 -8.56 -5.48 9.70
N ALA A 17 -9.58 -5.56 10.55
CA ALA A 17 -10.89 -4.94 10.33
C ALA A 17 -10.85 -3.41 10.34
N PHE A 18 -9.97 -2.81 11.14
CA PHE A 18 -9.80 -1.37 11.29
C PHE A 18 -8.42 -0.90 10.81
N ARG A 19 -7.93 -1.52 9.75
CA ARG A 19 -6.60 -1.24 9.17
C ARG A 19 -6.44 0.20 8.64
N LEU A 20 -7.54 0.91 8.40
CA LEU A 20 -7.55 2.34 8.05
C LEU A 20 -7.04 3.24 9.19
N LEU A 21 -7.14 2.77 10.43
CA LEU A 21 -6.68 3.50 11.60
C LEU A 21 -5.22 3.15 11.93
N PRO A 22 -4.47 4.05 12.57
CA PRO A 22 -3.13 3.71 13.05
C PRO A 22 -3.14 2.74 14.22
N TRP A 23 -2.34 1.67 14.15
CA TRP A 23 -2.12 0.72 15.26
C TRP A 23 -0.62 0.59 15.60
N PRO A 24 -0.04 1.56 16.34
CA PRO A 24 1.40 1.55 16.64
C PRO A 24 1.79 0.53 17.71
N THR A 25 2.92 -0.16 17.50
CA THR A 25 3.65 -0.96 18.51
C THR A 25 4.98 -0.29 18.91
N ARG A 26 5.68 -0.87 19.90
CA ARG A 26 6.99 -0.41 20.38
C ARG A 26 8.01 -0.38 19.25
N THR A 27 8.63 0.77 19.05
CA THR A 27 9.80 0.92 18.20
C THR A 27 11.06 0.37 18.87
N GLY A 28 12.12 0.17 18.08
CA GLY A 28 13.43 -0.25 18.57
C GLY A 28 13.87 -1.62 18.08
N LEU A 29 14.97 -2.11 18.66
CA LEU A 29 15.59 -3.39 18.32
C LEU A 29 14.87 -4.56 19.01
N ARG A 30 14.56 -5.60 18.24
CA ARG A 30 13.99 -6.86 18.73
C ARG A 30 14.86 -8.02 18.27
N ARG A 31 15.04 -9.01 19.14
CA ARG A 31 15.70 -10.28 18.81
C ARG A 31 14.66 -11.24 18.25
N VAL A 32 14.95 -11.87 17.13
CA VAL A 32 14.18 -12.98 16.56
C VAL A 32 15.05 -14.22 16.61
N GLY A 33 14.59 -15.26 17.31
CA GLY A 33 15.41 -16.45 17.57
C GLY A 33 16.61 -16.13 18.48
N ARG A 34 17.78 -16.65 18.11
CA ARG A 34 19.08 -16.48 18.78
C ARG A 34 20.09 -15.84 17.82
N PRO A 35 19.91 -14.55 17.48
CA PRO A 35 20.76 -13.90 16.50
C PRO A 35 22.21 -13.82 16.96
N ARG A 36 23.13 -14.00 16.01
CA ARG A 36 24.58 -13.87 16.18
C ARG A 36 25.08 -12.58 15.53
N ALA A 37 26.37 -12.30 15.64
CA ALA A 37 26.96 -11.11 15.03
C ALA A 37 26.93 -11.11 13.49
N SER A 38 26.79 -12.29 12.88
CA SER A 38 26.60 -12.46 11.43
C SER A 38 25.12 -12.54 11.00
N SER A 39 24.18 -12.46 11.94
CA SER A 39 22.74 -12.59 11.64
C SER A 39 22.22 -11.34 10.91
N PRO A 40 21.28 -11.52 9.96
CA PRO A 40 20.76 -10.41 9.17
C PRO A 40 20.01 -9.39 10.04
N VAL A 41 20.08 -8.14 9.62
CA VAL A 41 19.31 -7.03 10.18
C VAL A 41 18.17 -6.70 9.24
N ILE A 42 16.95 -6.74 9.75
CA ILE A 42 15.71 -6.50 9.01
C ILE A 42 15.05 -5.27 9.60
N LEU A 43 14.53 -4.38 8.77
CA LEU A 43 13.76 -3.22 9.19
C LEU A 43 12.30 -3.35 8.76
N THR A 44 11.40 -2.91 9.63
CA THR A 44 9.97 -2.74 9.32
C THR A 44 9.40 -1.50 9.99
N GLY A 45 8.17 -1.12 9.65
CA GLY A 45 7.42 -0.07 10.32
C GLY A 45 6.75 -0.56 11.62
N ASN A 46 6.33 0.34 12.49
CA ASN A 46 5.71 0.02 13.78
C ASN A 46 4.19 -0.21 13.71
N PHE A 47 3.63 -0.57 12.57
CA PHE A 47 2.24 -1.04 12.52
C PHE A 47 2.15 -2.46 13.11
N ALA A 48 1.36 -2.64 14.16
CA ALA A 48 1.31 -3.86 14.97
C ALA A 48 1.08 -5.11 14.11
N LEU A 49 0.12 -5.07 13.18
CA LEU A 49 -0.17 -6.18 12.28
C LEU A 49 1.00 -6.49 11.33
N THR A 50 1.71 -5.47 10.84
CA THR A 50 2.92 -5.67 10.02
C THR A 50 4.02 -6.34 10.83
N VAL A 51 4.29 -5.87 12.05
CA VAL A 51 5.32 -6.45 12.92
C VAL A 51 4.99 -7.90 13.24
N ASP A 52 3.74 -8.22 13.57
CA ASP A 52 3.34 -9.59 13.85
C ASP A 52 3.45 -10.50 12.62
N ARG A 53 3.09 -10.01 11.41
CA ARG A 53 3.27 -10.77 10.15
C ARG A 53 4.75 -11.07 9.88
N VAL A 54 5.64 -10.10 10.10
CA VAL A 54 7.09 -10.30 9.97
C VAL A 54 7.60 -11.31 11.00
N LEU A 55 7.23 -11.16 12.27
CA LEU A 55 7.62 -12.11 13.33
C LEU A 55 7.09 -13.53 13.08
N ALA A 56 5.87 -13.66 12.54
CA ALA A 56 5.29 -14.95 12.19
C ALA A 56 6.03 -15.60 11.02
N ALA A 57 6.37 -14.84 9.98
CA ALA A 57 7.14 -15.33 8.84
C ALA A 57 8.57 -15.73 9.21
N MET A 58 9.16 -15.06 10.20
CA MET A 58 10.53 -15.27 10.66
C MET A 58 10.66 -16.32 11.77
N ARG A 59 9.63 -17.12 12.02
CA ARG A 59 9.71 -18.23 12.99
C ARG A 59 10.77 -19.23 12.53
N GLY A 60 11.75 -19.50 13.39
CA GLY A 60 12.86 -20.41 13.09
C GLY A 60 14.07 -19.74 12.41
N VAL A 61 14.05 -18.42 12.22
CA VAL A 61 15.17 -17.66 11.66
C VAL A 61 15.81 -16.78 12.75
N ASP A 62 17.14 -16.80 12.82
CA ASP A 62 17.93 -16.02 13.76
C ASP A 62 18.28 -14.66 13.15
N ALA A 63 17.57 -13.59 13.55
CA ALA A 63 17.71 -12.25 12.96
C ALA A 63 17.51 -11.11 13.97
N TRP A 64 18.02 -9.94 13.62
CA TRP A 64 17.75 -8.68 14.30
C TRP A 64 16.63 -7.93 13.59
N LEU A 65 15.56 -7.57 14.31
CA LEU A 65 14.43 -6.82 13.77
C LEU A 65 14.40 -5.39 14.33
N LEU A 66 14.57 -4.42 13.45
CA LEU A 66 14.39 -3.00 13.73
C LEU A 66 12.94 -2.59 13.42
N VAL A 67 12.25 -2.05 14.42
CA VAL A 67 10.89 -1.54 14.27
C VAL A 67 10.93 -0.02 14.24
N ALA A 68 10.97 0.57 13.05
CA ALA A 68 11.01 2.01 12.83
C ALA A 68 9.64 2.65 13.08
N ASN A 69 9.60 3.94 13.45
CA ASN A 69 8.33 4.63 13.66
C ASN A 69 7.67 4.91 12.31
N SER A 70 6.62 4.16 11.97
CA SER A 70 5.74 4.41 10.82
C SER A 70 4.42 5.07 11.23
N ARG A 71 4.38 5.65 12.45
CA ARG A 71 3.18 6.22 13.08
C ARG A 71 2.01 5.23 13.20
N GLY A 72 2.31 3.92 13.23
CA GLY A 72 1.30 2.88 13.27
C GLY A 72 0.60 2.63 11.94
N LEU A 73 1.19 3.05 10.83
CA LEU A 73 0.68 2.80 9.47
C LEU A 73 1.48 1.69 8.77
N ASN A 74 0.81 0.93 7.91
CA ASN A 74 1.46 -0.12 7.13
C ASN A 74 2.56 0.45 6.22
N VAL A 75 3.54 -0.37 5.82
CA VAL A 75 4.75 0.10 5.13
C VAL A 75 4.47 0.89 3.86
N TRP A 76 3.55 0.41 3.01
CA TRP A 76 3.25 1.08 1.73
C TRP A 76 2.60 2.44 1.96
N CYS A 77 1.55 2.51 2.78
CA CYS A 77 0.88 3.77 3.09
C CYS A 77 1.81 4.72 3.85
N ALA A 78 2.64 4.21 4.76
CA ALA A 78 3.58 5.02 5.51
C ALA A 78 4.70 5.58 4.62
N SER A 79 5.22 4.77 3.71
CA SER A 79 6.25 5.17 2.75
C SER A 79 5.72 6.21 1.77
N ALA A 80 4.58 5.94 1.13
CA ALA A 80 3.95 6.85 0.20
C ALA A 80 3.40 8.13 0.86
N GLY A 81 3.07 8.05 2.16
CA GLY A 81 2.49 9.16 2.92
C GLY A 81 3.47 9.98 3.76
N GLY A 82 4.78 9.72 3.68
CA GLY A 82 5.79 10.48 4.44
C GLY A 82 5.80 10.19 5.94
N HIS A 83 5.46 8.96 6.32
CA HIS A 83 5.45 8.48 7.70
C HIS A 83 6.49 7.40 7.97
N LEU A 84 7.09 6.82 6.92
CA LEU A 84 8.29 5.99 7.00
C LEU A 84 9.29 6.53 5.97
N THR A 85 10.21 7.36 6.44
CA THR A 85 11.12 8.15 5.62
C THR A 85 12.58 7.73 5.80
N THR A 86 13.47 8.27 4.96
CA THR A 86 14.93 8.21 5.14
C THR A 86 15.35 8.59 6.56
N HIS A 87 14.71 9.60 7.17
CA HIS A 87 15.04 10.05 8.53
C HIS A 87 14.66 9.02 9.59
N ASP A 88 13.50 8.36 9.45
CA ASP A 88 13.06 7.33 10.40
C ASP A 88 14.01 6.13 10.38
N VAL A 89 14.50 5.74 9.19
CA VAL A 89 15.48 4.67 9.00
C VAL A 89 16.84 5.05 9.60
N ILE A 90 17.36 6.24 9.29
CA ILE A 90 18.63 6.72 9.87
C ILE A 90 18.55 6.79 11.40
N SER A 91 17.44 7.34 11.91
CA SER A 91 17.22 7.50 13.35
C SER A 91 17.28 6.16 14.06
N ILE A 92 16.55 5.15 13.58
CA ILE A 92 16.56 3.83 14.24
C ILE A 92 17.90 3.10 14.08
N LEU A 93 18.58 3.21 12.95
CA LEU A 93 19.91 2.60 12.77
C LEU A 93 20.93 3.17 13.76
N LYS A 94 20.87 4.48 14.04
CA LYS A 94 21.78 5.16 14.97
C LYS A 94 21.42 4.96 16.44
N THR A 95 20.13 4.91 16.77
CA THR A 95 19.66 4.91 18.17
C THR A 95 19.38 3.53 18.76
N SER A 96 19.26 2.50 17.93
CA SER A 96 18.86 1.16 18.37
C SER A 96 19.96 0.31 19.00
N GLY A 97 21.23 0.69 18.86
CA GLY A 97 22.38 -0.11 19.28
C GLY A 97 22.65 -1.35 18.40
N VAL A 98 21.95 -1.52 17.27
CA VAL A 98 22.14 -2.69 16.39
C VAL A 98 23.55 -2.79 15.84
N ALA A 99 24.23 -1.65 15.65
CA ALA A 99 25.59 -1.56 15.15
C ALA A 99 26.64 -2.26 16.04
N GLU A 100 26.34 -2.42 17.33
CA GLU A 100 27.17 -3.13 18.33
C GLU A 100 26.90 -4.64 18.34
N ASN A 101 25.79 -5.07 17.74
CA ASN A 101 25.33 -6.45 17.78
C ASN A 101 25.66 -7.23 16.50
N VAL A 102 26.15 -6.58 15.44
CA VAL A 102 26.51 -7.21 14.17
C VAL A 102 27.86 -6.73 13.62
N THR A 103 28.55 -7.60 12.88
CA THR A 103 29.85 -7.32 12.24
C THR A 103 29.73 -6.65 10.87
N HIS A 104 28.53 -6.53 10.32
CA HIS A 104 28.27 -5.93 9.02
C HIS A 104 27.45 -4.63 9.13
N ARG A 105 27.26 -3.97 7.99
CA ARG A 105 26.48 -2.73 7.86
C ARG A 105 25.49 -2.86 6.71
N GLN A 106 24.65 -3.90 6.76
CA GLN A 106 23.61 -4.17 5.78
C GLN A 106 22.27 -4.32 6.47
N VAL A 107 21.24 -3.67 5.95
CA VAL A 107 19.87 -3.73 6.48
C VAL A 107 18.89 -4.05 5.37
N VAL A 108 18.06 -5.07 5.59
CA VAL A 108 17.00 -5.47 4.66
C VAL A 108 15.74 -4.66 4.94
N LEU A 109 15.31 -3.85 3.97
CA LEU A 109 14.07 -3.07 4.04
C LEU A 109 12.97 -3.72 3.18
N PRO A 110 11.69 -3.53 3.50
CA PRO A 110 10.61 -4.05 2.67
C PRO A 110 10.58 -3.31 1.33
N GLN A 111 10.29 -4.03 0.24
CA GLN A 111 10.31 -3.48 -1.13
C GLN A 111 9.49 -2.18 -1.27
N LEU A 112 8.32 -2.14 -0.64
CA LEU A 112 7.38 -1.02 -0.76
C LEU A 112 7.80 0.23 0.02
N ALA A 113 8.90 0.17 0.79
CA ALA A 113 9.50 1.35 1.42
C ALA A 113 10.37 2.18 0.46
N ALA A 114 10.72 1.65 -0.71
CA ALA A 114 11.59 2.31 -1.69
C ALA A 114 11.02 3.61 -2.28
N ALA A 115 9.72 3.86 -2.16
CA ALA A 115 9.12 5.14 -2.52
C ALA A 115 9.36 6.24 -1.46
N GLY A 116 9.70 5.85 -0.23
CA GLY A 116 9.77 6.69 0.97
C GLY A 116 11.17 6.89 1.53
N VAL A 117 12.11 6.01 1.16
CA VAL A 117 13.44 5.91 1.76
C VAL A 117 14.49 5.97 0.67
N GLU A 118 15.37 6.95 0.72
CA GLU A 118 16.50 7.10 -0.19
C GLU A 118 17.69 6.26 0.30
N ALA A 119 17.95 5.14 -0.37
CA ALA A 119 19.02 4.20 0.04
C ALA A 119 20.40 4.87 0.11
N ASP A 120 20.74 5.72 -0.87
CA ASP A 120 22.04 6.37 -0.92
C ASP A 120 22.24 7.37 0.24
N GLN A 121 21.18 8.06 0.67
CA GLN A 121 21.21 8.94 1.84
C GLN A 121 21.38 8.15 3.15
N VAL A 122 20.79 6.95 3.24
CA VAL A 122 21.01 6.05 4.39
C VAL A 122 22.48 5.64 4.44
N LEU A 123 23.04 5.18 3.32
CA LEU A 123 24.44 4.78 3.20
C LEU A 123 25.39 5.93 3.57
N GLN A 124 25.22 7.10 2.96
CA GLN A 124 26.07 8.27 3.20
C GLN A 124 26.06 8.73 4.67
N ARG A 125 24.90 8.66 5.34
CA ARG A 125 24.74 9.21 6.71
C ARG A 125 24.95 8.20 7.83
N THR A 126 24.93 6.91 7.53
CA THR A 126 25.02 5.84 8.56
C THR A 126 26.09 4.79 8.26
N GLY A 127 26.59 4.71 7.02
CA GLY A 127 27.43 3.62 6.55
C GLY A 127 26.69 2.30 6.32
N TRP A 128 25.35 2.27 6.48
CA TRP A 128 24.54 1.08 6.23
C TRP A 128 24.05 1.01 4.79
N GLU A 129 24.35 -0.09 4.13
CA GLU A 129 23.80 -0.44 2.84
C GLU A 129 22.37 -0.97 3.00
N VAL A 130 21.45 -0.41 2.21
CA VAL A 130 20.05 -0.84 2.15
C VAL A 130 19.91 -1.93 1.10
N ILE A 131 19.41 -3.07 1.52
CA ILE A 131 19.03 -4.17 0.63
C ILE A 131 17.51 -4.20 0.55
N TRP A 132 16.96 -4.16 -0.67
CA TRP A 132 15.53 -4.27 -0.87
C TRP A 132 15.08 -5.73 -0.79
N GLY A 133 14.39 -6.05 0.30
CA GLY A 133 13.77 -7.35 0.54
C GLY A 133 12.47 -7.55 -0.24
N PRO A 134 11.78 -8.68 -0.02
CA PRO A 134 10.55 -9.02 -0.74
C PRO A 134 9.39 -8.06 -0.42
N VAL A 135 8.38 -8.04 -1.30
CA VAL A 135 7.10 -7.36 -1.04
C VAL A 135 6.35 -8.01 0.12
N ASP A 136 6.23 -9.34 0.09
CA ASP A 136 5.52 -10.12 1.09
C ASP A 136 6.47 -10.72 2.12
N ALA A 137 6.16 -10.53 3.41
CA ALA A 137 7.01 -10.97 4.52
C ALA A 137 7.21 -12.50 4.55
N CYS A 138 6.27 -13.29 4.01
CA CYS A 138 6.38 -14.75 3.97
C CYS A 138 7.57 -15.24 3.12
N HIS A 139 8.06 -14.43 2.16
CA HIS A 139 9.21 -14.77 1.34
C HIS A 139 10.55 -14.40 2.01
N LEU A 140 10.53 -13.73 3.16
CA LEU A 140 11.72 -13.24 3.82
C LEU A 140 12.72 -14.36 4.21
N PRO A 141 12.31 -15.53 4.73
CA PRO A 141 13.25 -16.63 4.98
C PRO A 141 13.98 -17.09 3.71
N VAL A 142 13.25 -17.32 2.62
CA VAL A 142 13.83 -17.76 1.34
C VAL A 142 14.74 -16.68 0.76
N PHE A 143 14.35 -15.41 0.89
CA PHE A 143 15.18 -14.27 0.46
C PHE A 143 16.51 -14.22 1.21
N LEU A 144 16.51 -14.45 2.52
CA LEU A 144 17.73 -14.43 3.33
C LEU A 144 18.66 -15.61 3.02
N GLU A 145 18.12 -16.76 2.62
CA GLU A 145 18.90 -17.94 2.27
C GLU A 145 19.47 -17.90 0.85
N ARG A 146 18.69 -17.43 -0.13
CA ARG A 146 18.99 -17.58 -1.56
C ARG A 146 19.13 -16.26 -2.32
N GLY A 147 18.89 -15.13 -1.66
CA GLY A 147 18.83 -13.82 -2.29
C GLY A 147 17.50 -13.52 -2.98
N GLY A 148 17.43 -12.37 -3.62
CA GLY A 148 16.23 -11.88 -4.30
C GLY A 148 15.93 -12.62 -5.60
N SER A 149 14.64 -12.78 -5.89
CA SER A 149 14.14 -13.22 -7.21
C SER A 149 13.10 -12.22 -7.72
N ASP A 150 12.93 -12.13 -9.04
CA ASP A 150 11.97 -11.19 -9.65
C ASP A 150 10.56 -11.37 -9.10
N ARG A 151 10.13 -12.61 -8.87
CA ARG A 151 8.81 -12.92 -8.30
C ARG A 151 8.60 -12.31 -6.91
N MET A 152 9.65 -12.21 -6.09
CA MET A 152 9.57 -11.63 -4.74
C MET A 152 9.44 -10.11 -4.74
N ARG A 153 9.81 -9.46 -5.86
CA ARG A 153 9.73 -8.01 -6.06
C ARG A 153 8.35 -7.55 -6.54
N LEU A 154 7.57 -8.46 -7.13
CA LEU A 154 6.24 -8.15 -7.67
C LEU A 154 5.18 -8.15 -6.58
N ALA A 155 4.40 -7.06 -6.52
CA ALA A 155 3.25 -6.99 -5.66
C ALA A 155 2.07 -7.76 -6.28
N THR A 156 1.31 -8.46 -5.42
CA THR A 156 0.13 -9.23 -5.84
C THR A 156 -1.11 -8.80 -5.07
N PHE A 157 -2.26 -8.89 -5.73
CA PHE A 157 -3.55 -8.62 -5.10
C PHE A 157 -4.44 -9.86 -5.22
N GLY A 158 -4.06 -10.92 -4.53
CA GLY A 158 -4.79 -12.20 -4.53
C GLY A 158 -6.10 -12.17 -3.74
N ALA A 159 -6.81 -13.30 -3.72
CA ALA A 159 -8.12 -13.43 -3.07
C ALA A 159 -8.09 -13.08 -1.57
N VAL A 160 -7.03 -13.47 -0.85
CA VAL A 160 -6.87 -13.16 0.58
C VAL A 160 -6.76 -11.65 0.80
N HIS A 161 -5.92 -10.95 0.03
CA HIS A 161 -5.78 -9.50 0.13
C HIS A 161 -7.09 -8.77 -0.18
N ARG A 162 -7.84 -9.25 -1.18
CA ARG A 162 -9.16 -8.71 -1.53
C ARG A 162 -10.19 -8.91 -0.42
N LEU A 163 -10.22 -10.09 0.18
CA LEU A 163 -11.10 -10.37 1.32
C LEU A 163 -10.75 -9.47 2.52
N GLU A 164 -9.46 -9.30 2.82
CA GLU A 164 -9.01 -8.35 3.85
C GLU A 164 -9.52 -6.93 3.58
N MET A 165 -9.45 -6.46 2.33
CA MET A 165 -9.96 -5.13 1.95
C MET A 165 -11.49 -5.04 2.06
N ALA A 166 -12.22 -6.09 1.68
CA ALA A 166 -13.67 -6.15 1.83
C ALA A 166 -14.09 -6.05 3.31
N CYS A 167 -13.42 -6.82 4.18
CA CYS A 167 -13.66 -6.77 5.63
C CYS A 167 -13.27 -5.42 6.23
N MET A 168 -12.13 -4.86 5.80
CA MET A 168 -11.65 -3.56 6.26
C MET A 168 -12.63 -2.42 5.94
N TRP A 169 -13.33 -2.50 4.79
CA TRP A 169 -14.37 -1.54 4.44
C TRP A 169 -15.70 -1.83 5.15
N ALA A 170 -16.10 -3.09 5.21
CA ALA A 170 -17.37 -3.47 5.78
C ALA A 170 -17.44 -3.21 7.30
N ALA A 171 -16.36 -3.48 8.05
CA ALA A 171 -16.38 -3.41 9.52
C ALA A 171 -16.59 -1.99 10.08
N PRO A 172 -15.88 -0.93 9.64
CA PRO A 172 -16.15 0.44 10.08
C PRO A 172 -17.53 0.93 9.67
N LEU A 173 -17.98 0.60 8.45
CA LEU A 173 -19.33 0.91 8.00
C LEU A 173 -20.40 0.18 8.85
N SER A 174 -20.12 -1.04 9.28
CA SER A 174 -20.99 -1.82 10.18
C SER A 174 -21.20 -1.11 11.54
N LEU A 175 -20.18 -0.41 12.06
CA LEU A 175 -20.33 0.40 13.27
C LEU A 175 -21.26 1.59 13.04
N LEU A 176 -21.17 2.25 11.87
CA LEU A 176 -22.09 3.33 11.51
C LEU A 176 -23.54 2.82 11.40
N VAL A 177 -23.73 1.62 10.86
CA VAL A 177 -25.04 0.96 10.84
C VAL A 177 -25.55 0.69 12.25
N ALA A 178 -24.70 0.22 13.16
CA ALA A 178 -25.09 -0.02 14.55
C ALA A 178 -25.56 1.28 15.24
N VAL A 179 -24.91 2.42 14.94
CA VAL A 179 -25.37 3.74 15.43
C VAL A 179 -26.69 4.15 14.77
N ALA A 180 -26.82 3.97 13.46
CA ALA A 180 -28.06 4.28 12.74
C ALA A 180 -29.25 3.40 13.18
N ALA A 181 -28.98 2.18 13.66
CA ALA A 181 -30.00 1.24 14.14
C ALA A 181 -30.80 1.79 15.33
N PHE A 182 -30.26 2.72 16.12
CA PHE A 182 -31.02 3.39 17.19
C PHE A 182 -32.15 4.27 16.63
N LEU A 183 -31.96 4.83 15.44
CA LEU A 183 -32.95 5.69 14.77
C LEU A 183 -33.85 4.90 13.83
N TRP A 184 -33.32 3.84 13.21
CA TRP A 184 -34.04 3.01 12.24
C TRP A 184 -33.70 1.52 12.38
N PRO A 185 -34.25 0.82 13.40
CA PRO A 185 -33.92 -0.57 13.68
C PRO A 185 -34.25 -1.51 12.52
N ALA A 186 -35.40 -1.30 11.86
CA ALA A 186 -35.86 -2.13 10.75
C ALA A 186 -34.92 -2.09 9.52
N GLY A 187 -34.17 -0.99 9.34
CA GLY A 187 -33.22 -0.85 8.23
C GLY A 187 -31.82 -1.41 8.53
N ALA A 188 -31.50 -1.73 9.78
CA ALA A 188 -30.14 -2.07 10.18
C ALA A 188 -29.63 -3.36 9.53
N LEU A 189 -30.40 -4.45 9.62
CA LEU A 189 -29.98 -5.74 9.06
C LEU A 189 -29.88 -5.73 7.52
N PRO A 190 -30.86 -5.20 6.76
CA PRO A 190 -30.73 -5.11 5.31
C PRO A 190 -29.58 -4.19 4.88
N LEU A 191 -29.34 -3.08 5.58
CA LEU A 191 -28.21 -2.18 5.32
C LEU A 191 -26.86 -2.86 5.55
N MET A 192 -26.75 -3.62 6.64
CA MET A 192 -25.58 -4.45 6.93
C MET A 192 -25.32 -5.44 5.79
N GLY A 193 -26.35 -6.20 5.38
CA GLY A 193 -26.25 -7.17 4.29
C GLY A 193 -25.83 -6.52 2.97
N MET A 194 -26.39 -5.35 2.64
CA MET A 194 -26.02 -4.60 1.45
C MET A 194 -24.57 -4.12 1.49
N ILE A 195 -24.09 -3.57 2.61
CA ILE A 195 -22.70 -3.13 2.76
C ILE A 195 -21.73 -4.29 2.54
N TRP A 196 -21.93 -5.40 3.24
CA TRP A 196 -21.08 -6.59 3.10
C TRP A 196 -21.16 -7.19 1.69
N GLY A 197 -22.37 -7.28 1.12
CA GLY A 197 -22.56 -7.78 -0.24
C GLY A 197 -21.83 -6.93 -1.27
N LEU A 198 -21.95 -5.61 -1.20
CA LEU A 198 -21.28 -4.68 -2.12
C LEU A 198 -19.76 -4.68 -1.94
N THR A 199 -19.24 -4.65 -0.71
CA THR A 199 -17.79 -4.69 -0.49
C THR A 199 -17.18 -6.01 -0.99
N LEU A 200 -17.83 -7.15 -0.71
CA LEU A 200 -17.38 -8.44 -1.22
C LEU A 200 -17.45 -8.50 -2.75
N ALA A 201 -18.54 -8.02 -3.35
CA ALA A 201 -18.69 -7.99 -4.81
C ALA A 201 -17.63 -7.13 -5.49
N VAL A 202 -17.35 -5.94 -4.95
CA VAL A 202 -16.31 -5.03 -5.43
C VAL A 202 -14.93 -5.69 -5.32
N TYR A 203 -14.52 -6.12 -4.13
CA TYR A 203 -13.14 -6.58 -3.94
C TYR A 203 -12.88 -7.99 -4.48
N LEU A 204 -13.78 -8.95 -4.30
CA LEU A 204 -13.57 -10.32 -4.81
C LEU A 204 -13.82 -10.43 -6.31
N GLY A 205 -14.79 -9.67 -6.83
CA GLY A 205 -15.10 -9.59 -8.26
C GLY A 205 -14.06 -8.84 -9.08
N PHE A 206 -13.06 -8.24 -8.43
CA PHE A 206 -12.03 -7.40 -9.04
C PHE A 206 -11.38 -7.94 -10.33
N PRO A 207 -10.93 -9.21 -10.41
CA PRO A 207 -10.36 -9.75 -11.66
C PRO A 207 -11.30 -9.67 -12.86
N LEU A 208 -12.61 -9.71 -12.62
CA LEU A 208 -13.62 -9.80 -13.68
C LEU A 208 -13.85 -8.44 -14.34
N TYR A 209 -13.70 -7.36 -13.57
CA TYR A 209 -13.95 -6.00 -14.05
C TYR A 209 -12.69 -5.14 -14.14
N GLU A 210 -11.54 -5.61 -13.66
CA GLU A 210 -10.24 -4.92 -13.72
C GLU A 210 -9.99 -4.35 -15.12
N SER A 211 -10.13 -5.15 -16.18
CA SER A 211 -9.90 -4.69 -17.56
C SER A 211 -10.90 -3.62 -18.05
N LEU A 212 -12.14 -3.67 -17.55
CA LEU A 212 -13.22 -2.74 -17.89
C LEU A 212 -13.02 -1.39 -17.18
N VAL A 213 -12.53 -1.43 -15.93
CA VAL A 213 -12.35 -0.25 -15.07
C VAL A 213 -10.96 0.37 -15.26
N ALA A 214 -9.88 -0.43 -15.31
CA ALA A 214 -8.49 0.01 -15.53
C ALA A 214 -8.30 0.88 -16.78
N ARG A 215 -9.19 0.78 -17.77
CA ARG A 215 -9.20 1.58 -19.00
C ARG A 215 -9.90 2.94 -18.88
N GLY A 216 -10.04 3.50 -17.68
CA GLY A 216 -10.50 4.88 -17.54
C GLY A 216 -12.01 5.01 -17.53
N SER A 217 -12.61 4.93 -16.35
CA SER A 217 -13.55 5.95 -15.86
C SER A 217 -14.17 5.50 -14.55
N PHE A 218 -14.00 6.31 -13.50
CA PHE A 218 -14.77 6.19 -12.25
C PHE A 218 -16.28 6.06 -12.52
N VAL A 219 -16.78 6.70 -13.59
CA VAL A 219 -18.18 6.59 -14.03
C VAL A 219 -18.56 5.17 -14.43
N ARG A 220 -17.69 4.42 -15.13
CA ARG A 220 -17.96 3.02 -15.50
C ARG A 220 -18.03 2.12 -14.27
N PHE A 221 -17.16 2.35 -13.29
CA PHE A 221 -17.20 1.66 -12.01
C PHE A 221 -18.54 1.91 -11.28
N VAL A 222 -18.92 3.19 -11.15
CA VAL A 222 -20.19 3.57 -10.50
C VAL A 222 -21.40 3.04 -11.27
N ALA A 223 -21.39 3.09 -12.60
CA ALA A 223 -22.47 2.56 -13.42
C ALA A 223 -22.65 1.04 -13.26
N LEU A 224 -21.54 0.28 -13.31
CA LEU A 224 -21.56 -1.17 -13.15
C LEU A 224 -22.12 -1.57 -11.78
N PHE A 225 -21.53 -1.04 -10.71
CA PHE A 225 -21.91 -1.42 -9.35
C PHE A 225 -23.20 -0.77 -8.88
N GLY A 226 -23.57 0.40 -9.41
CA GLY A 226 -24.88 1.02 -9.21
C GLY A 226 -26.00 0.21 -9.86
N ALA A 227 -25.80 -0.28 -11.09
CA ALA A 227 -26.73 -1.20 -11.74
C ALA A 227 -26.86 -2.53 -10.96
N LEU A 228 -25.76 -3.07 -10.46
CA LEU A 228 -25.78 -4.27 -9.61
C LEU A 228 -26.53 -4.03 -8.29
N ALA A 229 -26.31 -2.89 -7.65
CA ALA A 229 -27.03 -2.50 -6.43
C ALA A 229 -28.54 -2.33 -6.68
N MET A 230 -28.92 -1.71 -7.81
CA MET A 230 -30.32 -1.57 -8.22
C MET A 230 -30.96 -2.93 -8.49
N ALA A 231 -30.29 -3.81 -9.24
CA ALA A 231 -30.78 -5.15 -9.54
C ALA A 231 -30.93 -5.99 -8.27
N GLY A 232 -29.95 -5.94 -7.36
CA GLY A 232 -30.02 -6.60 -6.06
C GLY A 232 -31.16 -6.08 -5.19
N THR A 233 -31.37 -4.75 -5.17
CA THR A 233 -32.49 -4.13 -4.47
C THR A 233 -33.84 -4.58 -5.04
N ALA A 234 -34.00 -4.58 -6.37
CA ALA A 234 -35.23 -5.02 -7.03
C ALA A 234 -35.52 -6.51 -6.76
N LEU A 235 -34.49 -7.35 -6.76
CA LEU A 235 -34.60 -8.77 -6.40
C LEU A 235 -35.07 -8.94 -4.96
N VAL A 236 -34.46 -8.23 -4.00
CA VAL A 236 -34.88 -8.27 -2.60
C VAL A 236 -36.33 -7.79 -2.47
N GLY A 237 -36.70 -6.69 -3.12
CA GLY A 237 -38.07 -6.18 -3.13
C GLY A 237 -39.08 -7.18 -3.70
N ALA A 238 -38.72 -7.90 -4.77
CA ALA A 238 -39.56 -8.96 -5.32
C ALA A 238 -39.72 -10.14 -4.35
N LEU A 239 -38.66 -10.54 -3.65
CA LEU A 239 -38.69 -11.63 -2.67
C LEU A 239 -39.46 -11.27 -1.40
N THR A 240 -39.41 -10.00 -0.96
CA THR A 240 -40.14 -9.51 0.22
C THR A 240 -41.54 -9.00 -0.09
N GLY A 241 -41.91 -8.92 -1.38
CA GLY A 241 -43.19 -8.37 -1.83
C GLY A 241 -43.31 -6.84 -1.76
N ASP A 242 -42.20 -6.11 -1.61
CA ASP A 242 -42.16 -4.64 -1.58
C ASP A 242 -41.35 -4.10 -2.78
N LEU A 243 -42.05 -3.86 -3.88
CA LEU A 243 -41.52 -3.19 -5.08
C LEU A 243 -41.98 -1.73 -5.16
N SER A 244 -42.31 -1.12 -4.02
CA SER A 244 -42.74 0.26 -3.99
C SER A 244 -41.63 1.19 -4.49
N ILE A 245 -42.02 2.26 -5.21
CA ILE A 245 -41.07 3.27 -5.70
C ILE A 245 -40.22 3.84 -4.54
N PRO A 246 -40.77 4.16 -3.35
CA PRO A 246 -39.98 4.61 -2.21
C PRO A 246 -38.94 3.60 -1.73
N PHE A 247 -39.29 2.30 -1.71
CA PHE A 247 -38.35 1.23 -1.37
C PHE A 247 -37.17 1.20 -2.35
N LEU A 248 -37.48 1.14 -3.65
CA LEU A 248 -36.46 1.05 -4.70
C LEU A 248 -35.53 2.27 -4.71
N LEU A 249 -36.08 3.48 -4.61
CA LEU A 249 -35.30 4.71 -4.58
C LEU A 249 -34.39 4.78 -3.35
N ARG A 250 -34.90 4.43 -2.17
CA ARG A 250 -34.12 4.47 -0.93
C ARG A 250 -32.93 3.54 -0.98
N TRP A 251 -33.16 2.27 -1.27
CA TRP A 251 -32.12 1.25 -1.23
C TRP A 251 -31.12 1.36 -2.39
N THR A 252 -31.59 1.68 -3.59
CA THR A 252 -30.70 1.96 -4.73
C THR A 252 -29.85 3.21 -4.47
N GLY A 253 -30.44 4.25 -3.87
CA GLY A 253 -29.72 5.47 -3.49
C GLY A 253 -28.62 5.21 -2.47
N ILE A 254 -28.93 4.50 -1.39
CA ILE A 254 -27.93 4.14 -0.37
C ILE A 254 -26.85 3.22 -0.97
N GLY A 255 -27.24 2.20 -1.75
CA GLY A 255 -26.30 1.32 -2.43
C GLY A 255 -25.35 2.09 -3.35
N THR A 256 -25.87 3.04 -4.13
CA THR A 256 -25.06 3.91 -5.00
C THR A 256 -24.11 4.80 -4.20
N ALA A 257 -24.55 5.34 -3.06
CA ALA A 257 -23.69 6.12 -2.17
C ALA A 257 -22.54 5.28 -1.59
N VAL A 258 -22.81 4.03 -1.20
CA VAL A 258 -21.77 3.07 -0.76
C VAL A 258 -20.80 2.78 -1.91
N VAL A 259 -21.29 2.53 -3.12
CA VAL A 259 -20.45 2.31 -4.31
C VAL A 259 -19.56 3.52 -4.60
N LEU A 260 -20.09 4.74 -4.53
CA LEU A 260 -19.30 5.96 -4.71
C LEU A 260 -18.17 6.05 -3.68
N LEU A 261 -18.47 5.79 -2.41
CA LEU A 261 -17.48 5.78 -1.33
C LEU A 261 -16.37 4.75 -1.60
N LEU A 262 -16.73 3.51 -1.94
CA LEU A 262 -15.77 2.44 -2.25
C LEU A 262 -14.93 2.76 -3.48
N GLY A 263 -15.53 3.36 -4.51
CA GLY A 263 -14.83 3.68 -5.76
C GLY A 263 -13.75 4.74 -5.59
N VAL A 264 -13.94 5.72 -4.68
CA VAL A 264 -12.95 6.76 -4.40
C VAL A 264 -11.66 6.17 -3.84
N ASP A 265 -11.76 5.15 -2.99
CA ASP A 265 -10.62 4.56 -2.28
C ASP A 265 -10.19 3.18 -2.80
N LEU A 266 -10.80 2.66 -3.87
CA LEU A 266 -10.40 1.38 -4.46
C LEU A 266 -8.88 1.34 -4.77
N ALA A 267 -8.33 2.47 -5.21
CA ALA A 267 -6.90 2.64 -5.46
C ALA A 267 -6.04 2.82 -4.20
N GLY A 268 -6.64 3.21 -3.07
CA GLY A 268 -5.99 3.25 -1.76
C GLY A 268 -5.87 1.87 -1.12
N SER A 269 -6.57 0.87 -1.65
CA SER A 269 -6.64 -0.48 -1.09
C SER A 269 -5.58 -1.46 -1.63
N THR A 270 -4.83 -1.08 -2.67
CA THR A 270 -3.77 -1.93 -3.25
C THR A 270 -2.66 -1.10 -3.90
N PRO A 271 -1.38 -1.51 -3.78
CA PRO A 271 -0.26 -0.84 -4.44
C PRO A 271 -0.24 -1.04 -5.97
N LEU A 272 -1.22 -1.76 -6.51
CA LEU A 272 -1.33 -2.10 -7.92
C LEU A 272 -2.29 -1.19 -8.71
N TYR A 273 -2.90 -0.17 -8.08
CA TYR A 273 -3.94 0.64 -8.73
C TYR A 273 -3.77 2.15 -8.58
N LYS A 274 -4.08 2.85 -9.68
CA LYS A 274 -4.11 4.31 -9.74
C LYS A 274 -5.42 4.86 -9.19
N SER A 275 -5.32 5.89 -8.37
CA SER A 275 -6.46 6.69 -7.95
C SER A 275 -7.03 7.46 -9.13
N TRP A 276 -8.34 7.38 -9.28
CA TRP A 276 -9.14 8.08 -10.29
C TRP A 276 -9.27 9.58 -10.02
N VAL A 277 -9.09 9.99 -8.76
CA VAL A 277 -9.47 11.31 -8.25
C VAL A 277 -8.30 12.30 -8.30
N GLN A 278 -7.08 11.83 -8.54
CA GLN A 278 -5.87 12.65 -8.53
C GLN A 278 -5.40 12.91 -9.97
N PRO A 279 -5.52 14.15 -10.50
CA PRO A 279 -5.07 14.50 -11.86
C PRO A 279 -3.58 14.21 -12.08
N GLU A 280 -2.77 14.32 -11.03
CA GLU A 280 -1.33 14.04 -11.07
C GLU A 280 -1.02 12.56 -11.36
N ARG A 281 -2.03 11.67 -11.28
CA ARG A 281 -1.91 10.28 -11.73
C ARG A 281 -2.08 10.08 -13.24
N GLN A 282 -2.12 11.17 -14.02
CA GLN A 282 -1.97 11.12 -15.49
C GLN A 282 -0.50 11.16 -15.94
N TYR A 283 0.43 11.48 -15.05
CA TYR A 283 1.85 11.60 -15.37
C TYR A 283 2.45 10.25 -15.72
N ARG A 284 3.38 10.20 -16.66
CA ARG A 284 4.12 9.00 -17.03
C ARG A 284 5.54 9.10 -16.50
N VAL A 285 6.14 7.94 -16.22
CA VAL A 285 7.57 7.90 -15.93
C VAL A 285 8.29 8.11 -17.25
N ASP A 286 9.13 9.12 -17.30
CA ASP A 286 9.97 9.47 -18.44
C ASP A 286 11.44 9.18 -18.10
N LEU A 287 12.16 8.60 -19.06
CA LEU A 287 13.56 8.20 -18.91
C LEU A 287 14.43 9.04 -19.85
N SER A 288 15.49 9.64 -19.31
CA SER A 288 16.60 10.16 -20.10
C SER A 288 17.56 9.03 -20.45
N GLU A 289 17.69 8.73 -21.75
CA GLU A 289 18.64 7.72 -22.23
C GLU A 289 20.09 8.16 -22.01
N GLU A 290 20.37 9.47 -22.12
CA GLU A 290 21.71 10.05 -21.96
C GLU A 290 22.27 9.87 -20.54
N LEU A 291 21.41 9.97 -19.53
CA LEU A 291 21.79 9.79 -18.12
C LEU A 291 21.74 8.32 -17.67
N CYS A 292 21.20 7.41 -18.48
CA CYS A 292 20.97 6.04 -18.05
C CYS A 292 22.26 5.20 -18.08
N THR A 293 22.68 4.71 -16.92
CA THR A 293 23.85 3.82 -16.79
C THR A 293 23.52 2.32 -16.77
N ALA A 294 22.27 1.94 -17.07
CA ALA A 294 21.81 0.54 -17.01
C ALA A 294 21.92 -0.14 -15.63
N CYS A 295 22.09 0.61 -14.53
CA CYS A 295 22.37 0.04 -13.21
C CYS A 295 21.26 -0.88 -12.64
N GLY A 296 20.05 -0.85 -13.21
CA GLY A 296 18.97 -1.79 -12.88
C GLY A 296 18.18 -1.50 -11.60
N ARG A 297 18.53 -0.48 -10.80
CA ARG A 297 17.79 -0.12 -9.58
C ARG A 297 16.31 0.13 -9.82
N CYS A 298 15.95 0.73 -10.97
CA CYS A 298 14.54 0.96 -11.33
C CYS A 298 13.74 -0.34 -11.47
N ALA A 299 14.34 -1.39 -12.02
CA ALA A 299 13.74 -2.72 -12.15
C ALA A 299 13.67 -3.43 -10.79
N GLU A 300 14.71 -3.28 -9.96
CA GLU A 300 14.75 -3.83 -8.60
C GLU A 300 13.60 -3.31 -7.73
N VAL A 301 13.31 -2.00 -7.78
CA VAL A 301 12.30 -1.39 -6.91
C VAL A 301 10.92 -1.25 -7.50
N CYS A 302 10.69 -1.79 -8.71
CA CYS A 302 9.40 -1.70 -9.37
C CYS A 302 8.46 -2.84 -8.92
N PRO A 303 7.42 -2.57 -8.11
CA PRO A 303 6.49 -3.61 -7.67
C PRO A 303 5.60 -4.17 -8.79
N ARG A 304 5.61 -3.54 -9.97
CA ARG A 304 4.88 -3.97 -11.17
C ARG A 304 5.78 -4.67 -12.19
N GLY A 305 7.11 -4.59 -12.02
CA GLY A 305 8.10 -5.13 -12.94
C GLY A 305 8.03 -4.55 -14.35
N VAL A 306 7.68 -3.27 -14.52
CA VAL A 306 7.48 -2.67 -15.87
C VAL A 306 8.77 -2.38 -16.62
N PHE A 307 9.92 -2.46 -15.94
CA PHE A 307 11.23 -2.14 -16.50
C PHE A 307 11.92 -3.38 -17.07
N VAL A 308 12.64 -3.20 -18.18
CA VAL A 308 13.59 -4.16 -18.75
C VAL A 308 14.92 -3.46 -18.94
N ILE A 309 16.02 -4.14 -18.56
CA ILE A 309 17.38 -3.59 -18.66
C ILE A 309 18.13 -4.32 -19.77
N ALA A 310 18.42 -3.62 -20.86
CA ALA A 310 19.16 -4.15 -22.01
C ALA A 310 20.05 -3.03 -22.59
N GLY A 311 21.13 -2.69 -21.88
CA GLY A 311 21.98 -1.54 -22.20
C GLY A 311 21.39 -0.22 -21.70
N VAL A 312 20.19 0.16 -22.15
CA VAL A 312 19.42 1.27 -21.56
C VAL A 312 18.16 0.69 -20.93
N ALA A 313 17.68 1.31 -19.85
CA ALA A 313 16.41 0.91 -19.25
C ALA A 313 15.27 1.19 -20.22
N SER A 314 14.24 0.35 -20.24
CA SER A 314 13.03 0.59 -21.03
C SER A 314 11.79 0.20 -20.24
N LEU A 315 10.63 0.79 -20.58
CA LEU A 315 9.35 0.53 -19.90
C LEU A 315 8.31 -0.03 -20.89
N PRO A 316 8.50 -1.25 -21.45
CA PRO A 316 7.57 -1.82 -22.42
C PRO A 316 6.14 -1.95 -21.89
N ARG A 317 5.97 -2.06 -20.57
CA ARG A 317 4.68 -2.12 -19.88
C ARG A 317 4.36 -0.83 -19.12
N ALA A 318 4.72 0.34 -19.66
CA ALA A 318 4.48 1.64 -19.01
C ALA A 318 3.02 1.88 -18.59
N HIS A 319 2.04 1.26 -19.28
CA HIS A 319 0.63 1.35 -18.92
C HIS A 319 0.30 0.71 -17.56
N ASP A 320 1.08 -0.28 -17.11
CA ASP A 320 0.95 -0.95 -15.81
C ASP A 320 1.63 -0.17 -14.66
N CYS A 321 2.26 0.98 -14.94
CA CYS A 321 3.06 1.71 -13.96
C CYS A 321 2.16 2.51 -13.02
N GLU A 322 2.12 2.17 -11.73
CA GLU A 322 1.27 2.81 -10.72
C GLU A 322 1.76 4.18 -10.19
N GLN A 323 2.83 4.73 -10.77
CA GLN A 323 3.42 6.02 -10.37
C GLN A 323 3.80 6.11 -8.88
N CYS A 324 4.26 5.00 -8.29
CA CYS A 324 4.75 4.99 -6.90
C CYS A 324 6.06 5.80 -6.74
N ALA A 325 6.77 6.11 -7.84
CA ALA A 325 8.04 6.85 -7.89
C ALA A 325 9.24 6.18 -7.21
N ALA A 326 9.14 4.93 -6.76
CA ALA A 326 10.29 4.22 -6.20
C ALA A 326 11.49 4.24 -7.17
N CYS A 327 11.26 4.01 -8.46
CA CYS A 327 12.30 4.06 -9.49
C CYS A 327 12.98 5.44 -9.62
N ILE A 328 12.24 6.54 -9.45
CA ILE A 328 12.76 7.91 -9.48
C ILE A 328 13.60 8.18 -8.23
N VAL A 329 13.07 7.82 -7.05
CA VAL A 329 13.76 8.02 -5.77
C VAL A 329 15.10 7.26 -5.72
N GLN A 330 15.13 6.03 -6.25
CA GLN A 330 16.30 5.16 -6.20
C GLN A 330 17.27 5.28 -7.38
N CYS A 331 16.99 6.11 -8.39
CA CYS A 331 17.90 6.28 -9.52
C CYS A 331 19.14 7.09 -9.09
N PRO A 332 20.37 6.56 -9.23
CA PRO A 332 21.57 7.26 -8.80
C PRO A 332 21.96 8.41 -9.75
N GLU A 333 21.63 8.27 -11.03
CA GLU A 333 21.96 9.24 -12.10
C GLU A 333 20.84 10.24 -12.38
N ASP A 334 19.75 10.20 -11.61
CA ASP A 334 18.60 11.09 -11.79
C ASP A 334 17.97 11.03 -13.20
N ALA A 335 18.14 9.89 -13.88
CA ALA A 335 17.67 9.66 -15.25
C ALA A 335 16.15 9.52 -15.39
N LEU A 336 15.38 9.41 -14.30
CA LEU A 336 13.94 9.15 -14.32
C LEU A 336 13.15 10.32 -13.74
N SER A 337 12.11 10.77 -14.42
CA SER A 337 11.23 11.87 -13.97
C SER A 337 9.75 11.56 -14.22
N PHE A 338 8.85 12.41 -13.75
CA PHE A 338 7.45 12.36 -14.19
C PHE A 338 7.20 13.38 -15.29
N ALA A 339 6.51 12.98 -16.36
CA ALA A 339 6.05 13.84 -17.45
C ALA A 339 4.52 13.83 -17.52
N GLY A 340 3.90 15.00 -17.47
CA GLY A 340 2.46 15.19 -17.53
C GLY A 340 1.94 15.40 -18.96
N PRO A 341 0.62 15.35 -19.17
CA PRO A 341 0.01 15.42 -20.49
C PRO A 341 0.14 16.78 -21.19
N ALA A 342 0.36 17.88 -20.47
CA ALA A 342 0.56 19.22 -21.04
C ALA A 342 2.06 19.58 -21.18
N GLY A 343 2.96 18.61 -21.07
CA GLY A 343 4.41 18.78 -21.22
C GLY A 343 5.14 19.15 -19.94
N GLU A 344 4.44 19.26 -18.81
CA GLU A 344 5.02 19.53 -17.51
C GLU A 344 5.91 18.38 -17.02
N ARG A 345 7.05 18.71 -16.41
CA ARG A 345 8.00 17.72 -15.85
C ARG A 345 8.20 17.93 -14.36
N VAL A 346 8.22 16.83 -13.61
CA VAL A 346 8.57 16.82 -12.18
C VAL A 346 9.85 16.03 -12.01
N GLY A 347 10.93 16.76 -11.69
CA GLY A 347 12.27 16.21 -11.51
C GLY A 347 12.44 15.34 -10.25
N PRO A 348 13.53 14.54 -10.18
CA PRO A 348 13.85 13.69 -9.04
C PRO A 348 13.96 14.43 -7.71
N ASP A 349 14.50 15.64 -7.73
CA ASP A 349 14.67 16.52 -6.57
C ASP A 349 13.31 16.88 -5.94
N ILE A 350 12.32 17.24 -6.76
CA ILE A 350 10.96 17.55 -6.32
C ILE A 350 10.29 16.28 -5.80
N VAL A 351 10.46 15.15 -6.49
CA VAL A 351 9.91 13.87 -6.06
C VAL A 351 10.45 13.47 -4.68
N ARG A 352 11.77 13.51 -4.47
CA ARG A 352 12.40 13.22 -3.18
C ARG A 352 12.00 14.22 -2.11
N ARG A 353 11.86 15.52 -2.43
CA ARG A 353 11.48 16.52 -1.42
C ARG A 353 10.01 16.46 -1.00
N HIS A 354 9.10 16.33 -1.96
CA HIS A 354 7.67 16.58 -1.76
C HIS A 354 6.83 15.31 -1.69
N LYS A 355 7.20 14.24 -2.41
CA LYS A 355 6.50 12.95 -2.28
C LYS A 355 6.81 12.28 -0.94
N LEU A 356 7.98 12.56 -0.37
CA LEU A 356 8.38 12.07 0.95
C LEU A 356 7.70 12.79 2.13
N ASN A 357 6.96 13.87 1.91
CA ASN A 357 6.45 14.67 3.02
C ASN A 357 4.96 15.00 3.00
N MET A 358 4.20 14.81 1.90
CA MET A 358 2.78 15.24 1.77
C MET A 358 2.46 16.69 2.23
N LEU A 359 3.48 17.49 2.57
CA LEU A 359 3.41 18.83 3.18
C LEU A 359 3.90 19.93 2.23
N GLY A 360 4.35 19.57 1.03
CA GLY A 360 4.59 20.55 -0.02
C GLY A 360 3.26 21.09 -0.54
N ARG A 361 3.09 22.41 -0.63
CA ARG A 361 2.13 22.98 -1.58
C ARG A 361 2.42 22.32 -2.92
N ARG A 362 1.51 21.47 -3.42
CA ARG A 362 1.61 20.86 -4.75
C ARG A 362 1.92 21.98 -5.70
N ALA A 363 3.06 21.88 -6.39
CA ALA A 363 3.65 22.97 -7.15
C ALA A 363 2.53 23.69 -7.92
N ARG A 364 2.23 24.92 -7.50
CA ARG A 364 1.50 25.83 -8.38
C ARG A 364 2.41 26.01 -9.58
N THR A 365 1.80 25.78 -10.74
CA THR A 365 2.13 26.27 -12.08
C THR A 365 3.46 27.01 -12.20
N PRO A 366 4.34 26.66 -13.16
CA PRO A 366 5.54 27.45 -13.42
C PRO A 366 5.13 28.92 -13.59
N SER A 367 5.76 29.79 -12.81
CA SER A 367 5.68 31.23 -13.01
C SER A 367 6.07 31.53 -14.45
N ALA A 368 5.19 32.24 -15.14
CA ALA A 368 5.40 32.79 -16.47
C ALA A 368 6.68 33.62 -16.58
#